data_AF-A0A4V1XS64-F1
#
_entry.id   AF-A0A4V1XS64-F1
#
_cell.length_a   1.000
_cell.length_b   1.000
_cell.length_c   1.000
_cell.angle_alpha   90.00
_cell.angle_beta   90.00
_cell.angle_gamma   90.00
#
_symmetry.space_group_name_H-M   'P 1'
#
loop_
_entity.id
_entity.type
_entity.pdbx_description
1 polymer ?
#
loop_
_entity_poly.entity_id
_entity_poly.type
_entity_poly.pdbx_seq_one_letter_code
_entity_poly.pdbx_strand_id
1 'polypeptide(L)'
;MLSLTSFGTSSVNTLATPSDTILTLNNPNAPFAVWDEASGIKSENPVSNDRAQSPPSSITFHVSSQNLIQASSVWRAALTGNWKESSVTANGCHEINTEDWDAEAMFLVLSIIHCRTRSIPRTVTLEMLCKIAILVDYYKLHEALHFFASLWIDNLRSSLPTVYNRDLILWICVSWVFKDAAIFEIVTKRAIEHSPARIQALDLPIPESYIM
;
A
#
# COMPACT_ATOMS: atom_id res chain seq x y z
N MET A 1 23.81 2.20 4.12
CA MET A 1 22.35 2.40 4.02
C MET A 1 22.08 2.58 2.55
N LEU A 2 21.61 1.55 1.84
CA LEU A 2 21.18 1.74 0.45
C LEU A 2 19.90 2.55 0.56
N SER A 3 19.98 3.85 0.28
CA SER A 3 18.79 4.61 -0.04
C SER A 3 18.19 3.94 -1.27
N LEU A 4 16.97 3.42 -1.19
CA LEU A 4 16.22 2.92 -2.35
C LEU A 4 15.75 4.12 -3.18
N THR A 5 16.69 4.98 -3.57
CA THR A 5 16.42 6.14 -4.40
C THR A 5 16.08 5.67 -5.80
N SER A 6 14.81 5.91 -6.15
CA SER A 6 14.26 5.99 -7.50
C SER A 6 14.16 4.68 -8.27
N PHE A 7 12.99 4.03 -8.19
CA PHE A 7 12.49 3.22 -9.31
C PHE A 7 12.49 4.12 -10.56
N GLY A 8 13.47 3.93 -11.44
CA GLY A 8 13.55 4.66 -12.71
C GLY A 8 12.37 4.31 -13.61
N THR A 9 12.12 5.17 -14.62
CA THR A 9 10.93 5.16 -15.51
C THR A 9 10.73 3.90 -16.37
N SER A 10 11.59 2.88 -16.23
CA SER A 10 11.31 1.50 -16.63
C SER A 10 12.29 0.61 -15.87
N SER A 11 11.88 0.11 -14.70
CA SER A 11 12.72 -0.73 -13.84
C SER A 11 12.16 -2.15 -13.77
N VAL A 12 13.00 -3.11 -14.13
CA VAL A 12 12.72 -4.54 -13.97
C VAL A 12 13.30 -5.00 -12.64
N ASN A 13 12.45 -5.47 -11.74
CA ASN A 13 12.81 -5.91 -10.40
C ASN A 13 12.64 -7.42 -10.31
N THR A 14 13.76 -8.16 -10.27
CA THR A 14 13.71 -9.63 -10.19
C THR A 14 13.71 -10.11 -8.75
N LEU A 15 12.62 -10.75 -8.33
CA LEU A 15 12.39 -11.28 -6.98
C LEU A 15 12.36 -12.82 -6.93
N ALA A 16 12.19 -13.49 -8.07
CA ALA A 16 12.28 -14.95 -8.20
C ALA A 16 13.21 -15.36 -9.36
N THR A 17 13.91 -16.48 -9.18
CA THR A 17 14.74 -17.12 -10.22
C THR A 17 14.65 -18.64 -10.09
N PRO A 18 14.00 -19.36 -11.03
CA PRO A 18 13.26 -18.80 -12.18
C PRO A 18 12.02 -18.01 -11.74
N SER A 19 11.66 -16.98 -12.49
CA SER A 19 10.36 -16.32 -12.38
C SER A 19 9.39 -16.95 -13.37
N ASP A 20 8.17 -17.24 -12.93
CA ASP A 20 7.07 -17.75 -13.77
C ASP A 20 5.92 -16.73 -13.89
N THR A 21 6.06 -15.57 -13.26
CA THR A 21 5.03 -14.52 -13.24
C THR A 21 5.67 -13.14 -13.42
N ILE A 22 5.08 -12.34 -14.30
CA ILE A 22 5.39 -10.93 -14.52
C ILE A 22 4.23 -10.11 -13.94
N LEU A 23 4.51 -9.33 -12.91
CA LEU A 23 3.57 -8.35 -12.34
C LEU A 23 3.97 -6.95 -12.82
N THR A 24 3.07 -6.30 -13.55
CA THR A 24 3.25 -4.93 -14.06
C THR A 24 2.43 -3.95 -13.24
N LEU A 25 3.12 -2.99 -12.63
CA LEU A 25 2.53 -1.85 -11.94
C LEU A 25 2.48 -0.65 -12.89
N ASN A 26 1.28 -0.29 -13.30
CA ASN A 26 0.99 0.89 -14.13
C ASN A 26 0.73 2.11 -13.23
N ASN A 27 1.07 3.31 -13.70
CA ASN A 27 0.90 4.56 -12.94
C ASN A 27 1.42 4.48 -11.48
N PRO A 28 2.69 4.09 -11.27
CA PRO A 28 3.22 3.92 -9.92
C PRO A 28 3.26 5.25 -9.17
N ASN A 29 3.02 5.18 -7.86
CA ASN A 29 3.07 6.33 -6.94
C ASN A 29 2.00 7.40 -7.24
N ALA A 30 0.77 6.96 -7.55
CA ALA A 30 -0.38 7.85 -7.59
C ALA A 30 -0.54 8.65 -6.27
N PRO A 31 -1.18 9.83 -6.29
CA PRO A 31 -1.39 10.63 -5.09
C PRO A 31 -2.03 9.81 -3.96
N PHE A 32 -1.44 9.87 -2.76
CA PHE A 32 -1.84 9.01 -1.64
C PHE A 32 -2.31 9.82 -0.43
N ALA A 33 -3.52 9.50 0.04
CA ALA A 33 -4.14 10.09 1.23
C ALA A 33 -4.05 11.63 1.24
N VAL A 34 -4.55 12.27 0.18
CA VAL A 34 -4.45 13.72 -0.03
C VAL A 34 -5.29 14.44 1.02
N TRP A 35 -4.64 15.23 1.88
CA TRP A 35 -5.28 15.96 2.96
C TRP A 35 -5.79 17.32 2.49
N ASP A 36 -7.06 17.62 2.77
CA ASP A 36 -7.63 18.94 2.51
C ASP A 36 -7.58 19.80 3.78
N GLU A 37 -6.61 20.72 3.85
CA GLU A 37 -6.49 21.71 4.92
C GLU A 37 -7.67 22.70 4.96
N ALA A 38 -8.38 22.90 3.84
CA ALA A 38 -9.45 23.87 3.70
C ALA A 38 -10.83 23.33 4.09
N SER A 39 -10.96 22.06 4.46
CA SER A 39 -12.24 21.44 4.87
C SER A 39 -12.82 21.97 6.20
N GLY A 40 -12.28 23.08 6.71
CA GLY A 40 -12.94 24.00 7.65
C GLY A 40 -13.84 25.07 7.01
N ILE A 41 -13.68 25.48 5.73
CA ILE A 41 -14.56 26.42 4.99
C ILE A 41 -14.44 26.15 3.47
N LYS A 42 -15.57 25.87 2.81
CA LYS A 42 -15.67 25.60 1.36
C LYS A 42 -15.14 26.74 0.48
N SER A 43 -14.42 26.40 -0.60
CA SER A 43 -14.57 27.03 -1.91
C SER A 43 -14.11 26.09 -3.02
N GLU A 44 -15.02 25.77 -3.94
CA GLU A 44 -14.74 25.10 -5.20
C GLU A 44 -14.03 26.07 -6.17
N ASN A 45 -13.06 25.57 -6.93
CA ASN A 45 -12.78 25.99 -8.30
C ASN A 45 -12.00 24.86 -9.02
N PRO A 46 -12.39 24.48 -10.25
CA PRO A 46 -11.72 23.40 -10.97
C PRO A 46 -10.47 23.94 -11.67
N VAL A 47 -9.31 23.34 -11.38
CA VAL A 47 -8.10 23.56 -12.17
C VAL A 47 -8.06 22.52 -13.28
N SER A 48 -8.31 22.97 -14.51
CA SER A 48 -8.08 22.23 -15.75
C SER A 48 -6.59 21.94 -15.92
N ASN A 49 -6.21 20.67 -16.03
CA ASN A 49 -4.83 20.23 -16.16
C ASN A 49 -4.55 19.76 -17.60
N ASP A 50 -4.17 20.70 -18.48
CA ASP A 50 -3.54 20.37 -19.76
C ASP A 50 -2.03 20.19 -19.51
N ARG A 51 -1.62 18.94 -19.26
CA ARG A 51 -0.23 18.51 -19.42
C ARG A 51 -0.18 17.31 -20.34
N ALA A 52 0.55 17.49 -21.44
CA ALA A 52 0.87 16.45 -22.41
C ALA A 52 1.28 15.16 -21.70
N GLN A 53 0.56 14.07 -21.98
CA GLN A 53 0.81 12.75 -21.42
C GLN A 53 2.18 12.27 -21.89
N SER A 54 3.17 12.33 -21.01
CA SER A 54 4.31 11.41 -21.08
C SER A 54 3.77 9.98 -21.10
N PRO A 55 4.41 9.04 -21.83
CA PRO A 55 3.97 7.64 -21.79
C PRO A 55 3.84 7.17 -20.33
N PRO A 56 2.80 6.39 -19.98
CA PRO A 56 2.60 5.93 -18.62
C PRO A 56 3.86 5.18 -18.19
N SER A 57 4.50 5.64 -17.11
CA SER A 57 5.58 4.91 -16.48
C SER A 57 5.01 3.62 -15.92
N SER A 58 5.68 2.50 -16.19
CA SER A 58 5.34 1.19 -15.62
C SER A 58 6.57 0.56 -14.99
N ILE A 59 6.36 -0.21 -13.93
CA ILE A 59 7.41 -0.97 -13.24
C ILE A 59 7.04 -2.44 -13.30
N THR A 60 8.02 -3.27 -13.60
CA THR A 60 7.81 -4.71 -13.78
C THR A 60 8.52 -5.48 -12.68
N PHE A 61 7.82 -6.43 -12.07
CA PHE A 61 8.34 -7.34 -11.06
C PHE A 61 8.30 -8.78 -11.58
N HIS A 62 9.45 -9.45 -11.55
CA HIS A 62 9.56 -10.86 -11.89
C HIS A 62 9.48 -11.69 -10.61
N VAL A 63 8.37 -12.42 -10.45
CA VAL A 63 7.96 -13.06 -9.20
C VAL A 63 7.60 -14.52 -9.44
N SER A 64 7.33 -15.25 -8.35
CA SER A 64 6.85 -16.63 -8.37
C SER A 64 5.36 -16.69 -8.05
N SER A 65 4.57 -17.29 -8.96
CA SER A 65 3.14 -17.56 -8.81
C SER A 65 2.86 -18.32 -7.51
N GLN A 66 3.69 -19.31 -7.19
CA GLN A 66 3.54 -20.15 -6.00
C GLN A 66 3.63 -19.32 -4.72
N ASN A 67 4.62 -18.42 -4.62
CA ASN A 67 4.76 -17.53 -3.47
C ASN A 67 3.55 -16.58 -3.36
N LEU A 68 3.09 -16.00 -4.47
CA LEU A 68 1.92 -15.12 -4.48
C LEU A 68 0.65 -15.87 -4.03
N ILE A 69 0.39 -17.04 -4.61
CA ILE A 69 -0.75 -17.91 -4.27
C ILE A 69 -0.74 -18.27 -2.79
N GLN A 70 0.44 -18.66 -2.26
CA GLN A 70 0.58 -19.05 -0.87
C GLN A 70 0.30 -17.88 0.08
N ALA A 71 0.78 -16.68 -0.24
CA ALA A 71 0.65 -15.52 0.63
C ALA A 71 -0.72 -14.83 0.54
N SER A 72 -1.38 -14.86 -0.61
CA SER A 72 -2.59 -14.08 -0.89
C SER A 72 -3.73 -14.94 -1.44
N SER A 73 -4.90 -14.85 -0.80
CA SER A 73 -6.14 -15.41 -1.34
C SER A 73 -6.59 -14.71 -2.64
N VAL A 74 -6.26 -13.43 -2.80
CA VAL A 74 -6.57 -12.64 -4.00
C VAL A 74 -5.72 -13.10 -5.18
N TRP A 75 -4.39 -13.20 -5.02
CA TRP A 75 -3.55 -13.72 -6.10
C TRP A 75 -3.80 -15.21 -6.37
N ARG A 76 -4.17 -15.99 -5.35
CA ARG A 76 -4.66 -17.36 -5.56
C ARG A 76 -5.86 -17.37 -6.50
N ALA A 77 -6.88 -16.59 -6.20
CA ALA A 77 -8.07 -16.51 -7.05
C ALA A 77 -7.73 -16.04 -8.47
N ALA A 78 -6.82 -15.07 -8.62
CA ALA A 78 -6.39 -14.56 -9.92
C ALA A 78 -5.62 -15.62 -10.75
N LEU A 79 -4.67 -16.32 -10.14
CA LEU A 79 -3.74 -17.23 -10.82
C LEU A 79 -4.29 -18.65 -11.01
N THR A 80 -5.27 -19.07 -10.20
CA THR A 80 -5.87 -20.41 -10.30
C THR A 80 -7.33 -20.39 -10.76
N GLY A 81 -7.92 -19.21 -10.95
CA GLY A 81 -9.31 -19.04 -11.37
C GLY A 81 -9.50 -19.13 -12.88
N ASN A 82 -10.66 -18.67 -13.36
CA ASN A 82 -10.98 -18.58 -14.79
C ASN A 82 -10.77 -17.16 -15.33
N TRP A 83 -9.84 -16.41 -14.74
CA TRP A 83 -9.52 -15.04 -15.12
C TRP A 83 -8.42 -15.03 -16.20
N LYS A 84 -8.13 -13.87 -16.78
CA LYS A 84 -7.08 -13.78 -17.82
C LYS A 84 -5.70 -14.05 -17.22
N GLU A 85 -5.51 -13.68 -15.97
CA GLU A 85 -4.28 -13.81 -15.19
C GLU A 85 -3.90 -15.27 -14.91
N SER A 86 -4.88 -16.19 -14.90
CA SER A 86 -4.61 -17.62 -14.78
C SER A 86 -4.09 -18.24 -16.08
N SER A 87 -4.26 -17.55 -17.21
CA SER A 87 -3.74 -18.00 -18.50
C SER A 87 -2.26 -17.72 -18.60
N VAL A 88 -1.50 -18.73 -19.02
CA VAL A 88 -0.06 -18.62 -19.25
C VAL A 88 0.17 -18.10 -20.66
N THR A 89 1.04 -17.11 -20.80
CA THR A 89 1.45 -16.56 -22.10
C THR A 89 2.21 -17.58 -22.94
N ALA A 90 2.41 -17.27 -24.24
CA ALA A 90 3.23 -18.10 -25.14
C ALA A 90 4.64 -18.37 -24.61
N ASN A 91 5.15 -17.51 -23.73
CA ASN A 91 6.47 -17.61 -23.11
C ASN A 91 6.49 -18.45 -21.82
N GLY A 92 5.37 -19.06 -21.43
CA GLY A 92 5.29 -19.87 -20.21
C GLY A 92 5.16 -19.05 -18.92
N CYS A 93 4.75 -17.78 -19.01
CA CYS A 93 4.67 -16.86 -17.86
C CYS A 93 3.25 -16.33 -17.63
N HIS A 94 2.83 -16.20 -16.36
CA HIS A 94 1.62 -15.48 -15.98
C HIS A 94 1.83 -13.96 -16.07
N GLU A 95 0.82 -13.22 -16.52
CA GLU A 95 0.83 -11.75 -16.53
C GLU A 95 -0.22 -11.22 -15.57
N ILE A 96 0.21 -10.39 -14.61
CA ILE A 96 -0.66 -9.68 -13.68
C ILE A 96 -0.48 -8.18 -13.92
N ASN A 97 -1.57 -7.48 -14.15
CA ASN A 97 -1.58 -6.02 -14.22
C ASN A 97 -2.22 -5.45 -12.95
N THR A 98 -1.59 -4.41 -12.42
CA THR A 98 -2.13 -3.61 -11.32
C THR A 98 -1.78 -2.15 -11.56
N GLU A 99 -2.48 -1.25 -10.90
CA GLU A 99 -2.29 0.18 -11.08
C GLU A 99 -2.28 0.93 -9.76
N ASP A 100 -1.78 2.17 -9.79
CA ASP A 100 -1.90 3.21 -8.76
C ASP A 100 -1.25 2.92 -7.39
N TRP A 101 -0.65 1.75 -7.20
CA TRP A 101 0.13 1.45 -6.00
C TRP A 101 1.44 2.24 -5.92
N ASP A 102 1.90 2.45 -4.69
CA ASP A 102 3.27 2.91 -4.44
C ASP A 102 4.27 1.78 -4.79
N ALA A 103 5.27 2.13 -5.60
CA ALA A 103 6.21 1.16 -6.15
C ALA A 103 7.13 0.56 -5.07
N GLU A 104 7.54 1.36 -4.09
CA GLU A 104 8.42 0.92 -3.01
C GLU A 104 7.63 0.05 -2.03
N ALA A 105 6.40 0.43 -1.70
CA ALA A 105 5.51 -0.40 -0.88
C ALA A 105 5.27 -1.78 -1.53
N MET A 106 4.96 -1.80 -2.84
CA MET A 106 4.80 -3.04 -3.61
C MET A 106 6.08 -3.88 -3.59
N PHE A 107 7.24 -3.27 -3.82
CA PHE A 107 8.53 -3.96 -3.78
C PHE A 107 8.83 -4.59 -2.41
N LEU A 108 8.56 -3.88 -1.31
CA LEU A 108 8.74 -4.40 0.05
C LEU A 108 7.83 -5.59 0.32
N VAL A 109 6.54 -5.47 -0.02
CA VAL A 109 5.55 -6.55 0.10
C VAL A 109 6.00 -7.79 -0.67
N LEU A 110 6.34 -7.63 -1.95
CA LEU A 110 6.77 -8.74 -2.79
C LEU A 110 8.10 -9.33 -2.28
N SER A 111 9.04 -8.50 -1.81
CA SER A 111 10.30 -8.97 -1.22
C SER A 111 10.06 -9.85 0.01
N ILE A 112 9.14 -9.47 0.89
CA ILE A 112 8.77 -10.27 2.07
C ILE A 112 8.19 -11.62 1.64
N ILE A 113 7.26 -11.62 0.69
CA ILE A 113 6.60 -12.83 0.18
C ILE A 113 7.56 -13.79 -0.53
N HIS A 114 8.65 -13.25 -1.07
CA HIS A 114 9.73 -14.02 -1.70
C HIS A 114 10.90 -14.31 -0.73
N CYS A 115 10.71 -14.11 0.58
CA CYS A 115 11.73 -14.32 1.61
C CYS A 115 13.04 -13.53 1.38
N ARG A 116 12.99 -12.43 0.63
CA ARG A 116 14.12 -11.52 0.40
C ARG A 116 14.21 -10.47 1.48
N THR A 117 14.45 -10.92 2.70
CA THR A 117 14.36 -10.07 3.90
C THR A 117 15.56 -9.16 4.10
N ARG A 118 16.70 -9.41 3.43
CA ARG A 118 17.93 -8.61 3.56
C ARG A 118 17.77 -7.15 3.10
N SER A 119 16.88 -6.91 2.14
CA SER A 119 16.56 -5.56 1.62
C SER A 119 15.47 -4.85 2.41
N ILE A 120 14.88 -5.50 3.41
CA ILE A 120 13.77 -4.94 4.18
C ILE A 120 14.33 -4.00 5.26
N PRO A 121 13.95 -2.71 5.27
CA PRO A 121 14.43 -1.77 6.26
C PRO A 121 13.82 -2.08 7.63
N ARG A 122 14.59 -1.83 8.70
CA ARG A 122 14.11 -1.99 10.09
C ARG A 122 13.07 -0.95 10.49
N THR A 123 13.10 0.21 9.84
CA THR A 123 12.18 1.33 10.07
C THR A 123 11.63 1.82 8.75
N VAL A 124 10.39 2.31 8.77
CA VAL A 124 9.72 2.96 7.64
C VAL A 124 9.02 4.21 8.16
N THR A 125 8.64 5.13 7.27
CA THR A 125 7.78 6.26 7.63
C THR A 125 6.34 5.78 7.88
N LEU A 126 5.55 6.58 8.60
CA LEU A 126 4.12 6.30 8.79
C LEU A 126 3.38 6.21 7.45
N GLU A 127 3.70 7.09 6.51
CA GLU A 127 3.11 7.04 5.17
C GLU A 127 3.43 5.73 4.44
N MET A 128 4.69 5.29 4.46
CA MET A 128 5.08 4.02 3.84
C MET A 128 4.39 2.82 4.52
N LEU A 129 4.29 2.83 5.86
CA LEU A 129 3.55 1.79 6.59
C LEU A 129 2.06 1.77 6.19
N CYS A 130 1.45 2.94 6.01
CA CYS A 130 0.05 3.03 5.57
C CYS A 130 -0.14 2.55 4.12
N LYS A 131 0.79 2.88 3.21
CA LYS A 131 0.83 2.34 1.83
C LYS A 131 0.99 0.82 1.79
N ILE A 132 1.75 0.26 2.74
CA ILE A 132 1.85 -1.19 2.91
C ILE A 132 0.54 -1.74 3.50
N ALA A 133 -0.09 -1.05 4.45
CA ALA A 133 -1.34 -1.49 5.07
C ALA A 133 -2.46 -1.65 4.03
N ILE A 134 -2.63 -0.70 3.10
CA ILE A 134 -3.66 -0.83 2.05
C ILE A 134 -3.39 -2.03 1.12
N LEU A 135 -2.12 -2.33 0.81
CA LEU A 135 -1.75 -3.53 0.05
C LEU A 135 -2.06 -4.81 0.85
N VAL A 136 -1.78 -4.80 2.16
CA VAL A 136 -2.08 -5.92 3.06
C VAL A 136 -3.57 -6.19 3.13
N ASP A 137 -4.39 -5.15 3.24
CA ASP A 137 -5.84 -5.32 3.25
C ASP A 137 -6.36 -5.76 1.88
N TYR A 138 -5.91 -5.13 0.79
CA TYR A 138 -6.37 -5.46 -0.56
C TYR A 138 -6.02 -6.90 -0.94
N TYR A 139 -4.74 -7.28 -0.86
CA TYR A 139 -4.27 -8.62 -1.22
C TYR A 139 -4.40 -9.64 -0.09
N LYS A 140 -4.99 -9.27 1.06
CA LYS A 140 -5.20 -10.14 2.23
C LYS A 140 -3.91 -10.81 2.73
N LEU A 141 -2.86 -10.02 2.93
CA LEU A 141 -1.50 -10.47 3.25
C LEU A 141 -1.14 -10.43 4.74
N HIS A 142 -2.14 -10.37 5.63
CA HIS A 142 -1.96 -10.11 7.07
C HIS A 142 -0.96 -11.08 7.71
N GLU A 143 -1.07 -12.38 7.42
CA GLU A 143 -0.15 -13.40 7.96
C GLU A 143 1.28 -13.24 7.42
N ALA A 144 1.43 -13.00 6.13
CA ALA A 144 2.75 -12.89 5.49
C ALA A 144 3.55 -11.67 5.97
N LEU A 145 2.85 -10.58 6.32
CA LEU A 145 3.49 -9.32 6.74
C LEU A 145 3.46 -9.07 8.25
N HIS A 146 2.80 -9.93 9.04
CA HIS A 146 2.57 -9.72 10.48
C HIS A 146 3.84 -9.30 11.24
N PHE A 147 4.94 -10.05 11.09
CA PHE A 147 6.19 -9.78 11.81
C PHE A 147 6.77 -8.39 11.48
N PHE A 148 6.84 -8.03 10.20
CA PHE A 148 7.43 -6.76 9.76
C PHE A 148 6.52 -5.58 10.11
N ALA A 149 5.21 -5.75 9.98
CA ALA A 149 4.23 -4.74 10.38
C ALA A 149 4.35 -4.42 11.88
N SER A 150 4.39 -5.44 12.74
CA SER A 150 4.57 -5.25 14.19
C SER A 150 5.86 -4.51 14.51
N LEU A 151 6.99 -4.89 13.87
CA LEU A 151 8.27 -4.20 14.03
C LEU A 151 8.18 -2.72 13.65
N TRP A 152 7.56 -2.39 12.53
CA TRP A 152 7.43 -1.01 12.07
C TRP A 152 6.47 -0.19 12.95
N ILE A 153 5.35 -0.78 13.38
CA ILE A 153 4.41 -0.16 14.31
C ILE A 153 5.11 0.18 15.63
N ASP A 154 5.85 -0.75 16.22
CA ASP A 154 6.55 -0.54 17.48
C ASP A 154 7.58 0.59 17.38
N ASN A 155 8.32 0.68 16.27
CA ASN A 155 9.28 1.76 16.03
C ASN A 155 8.63 3.14 15.85
N LEU A 156 7.38 3.19 15.41
CA LEU A 156 6.64 4.43 15.20
C LEU A 156 5.75 4.79 16.40
N ARG A 157 5.55 3.90 17.37
CA ARG A 157 4.57 4.08 18.45
C ARG A 157 4.75 5.36 19.27
N SER A 158 5.99 5.85 19.43
CA SER A 158 6.26 7.10 20.15
C SER A 158 5.85 8.37 19.39
N SER A 159 5.52 8.28 18.10
CA SER A 159 5.11 9.42 17.26
C SER A 159 3.59 9.53 17.06
N LEU A 160 2.79 8.87 17.91
CA LEU A 160 1.33 8.93 17.82
C LEU A 160 0.81 10.39 17.92
N PRO A 161 0.12 10.91 16.89
CA PRO A 161 -0.34 12.30 16.85
C PRO A 161 -1.33 12.62 17.97
N THR A 162 -1.18 13.77 18.61
CA THR A 162 -2.11 14.28 19.63
C THR A 162 -3.15 15.24 19.07
N VAL A 163 -2.99 15.67 17.81
CA VAL A 163 -3.88 16.61 17.12
C VAL A 163 -4.55 15.93 15.93
N TYR A 164 -5.71 16.46 15.54
CA TYR A 164 -6.40 16.01 14.33
C TYR A 164 -5.68 16.52 13.08
N ASN A 165 -4.99 15.61 12.40
CA ASN A 165 -4.25 15.88 11.17
C ASN A 165 -4.19 14.61 10.29
N ARG A 166 -3.55 14.72 9.12
CA ARG A 166 -3.35 13.60 8.20
C ARG A 166 -2.73 12.37 8.87
N ASP A 167 -1.69 12.56 9.67
CA ASP A 167 -0.99 11.45 10.33
C ASP A 167 -1.90 10.68 11.30
N LEU A 168 -2.84 11.36 11.96
CA LEU A 168 -3.81 10.70 12.82
C LEU A 168 -4.71 9.74 12.01
N ILE A 169 -5.12 10.15 10.81
CA ILE A 169 -5.92 9.31 9.90
C ILE A 169 -5.10 8.12 9.39
N LEU A 170 -3.83 8.32 9.05
CA LEU A 170 -2.94 7.23 8.66
C LEU A 170 -2.80 6.19 9.78
N TRP A 171 -2.68 6.65 11.03
CA TRP A 171 -2.66 5.75 12.19
C TRP A 171 -3.97 4.99 12.41
N ILE A 172 -5.13 5.62 12.16
CA ILE A 172 -6.43 4.92 12.19
C ILE A 172 -6.41 3.78 11.17
N CYS A 173 -5.98 4.03 9.93
CA CYS A 173 -5.87 2.99 8.90
C CYS A 173 -4.89 1.88 9.30
N VAL A 174 -3.67 2.22 9.73
CA VAL A 174 -2.65 1.24 10.12
C VAL A 174 -3.15 0.35 11.26
N SER A 175 -3.68 0.96 12.33
CA SER A 175 -4.15 0.20 13.49
C SER A 175 -5.40 -0.62 13.20
N TRP A 176 -6.27 -0.16 12.31
CA TRP A 176 -7.40 -0.93 11.82
C TRP A 176 -6.97 -2.17 11.04
N VAL A 177 -6.17 -2.00 9.98
CA VAL A 177 -5.72 -3.10 9.12
C VAL A 177 -4.95 -4.15 9.90
N PHE A 178 -4.01 -3.73 10.74
CA PHE A 178 -3.20 -4.65 11.54
C PHE A 178 -3.85 -5.09 12.85
N LYS A 179 -5.10 -4.68 13.11
CA LYS A 179 -5.91 -5.07 14.28
C LYS A 179 -5.25 -4.74 15.62
N ASP A 180 -4.52 -3.62 15.70
CA ASP A 180 -3.99 -3.10 16.96
C ASP A 180 -5.07 -2.29 17.68
N ALA A 181 -5.87 -2.97 18.50
CA ALA A 181 -6.98 -2.37 19.22
C ALA A 181 -6.56 -1.22 20.14
N ALA A 182 -5.38 -1.32 20.77
CA ALA A 182 -4.92 -0.32 21.72
C ALA A 182 -4.56 0.99 21.01
N ILE A 183 -3.85 0.91 19.89
CA ILE A 183 -3.56 2.10 19.07
C ILE A 183 -4.86 2.64 18.48
N PHE A 184 -5.69 1.77 17.90
CA PHE A 184 -6.94 2.16 17.24
C PHE A 184 -7.86 2.96 18.17
N GLU A 185 -8.05 2.50 19.41
CA GLU A 185 -8.84 3.22 20.42
C GLU A 185 -8.27 4.61 20.70
N ILE A 186 -6.94 4.73 20.89
CA ILE A 186 -6.28 6.01 21.17
C ILE A 186 -6.49 7.00 20.02
N VAL A 187 -6.26 6.58 18.78
CA VAL A 187 -6.26 7.50 17.63
C VAL A 187 -7.67 7.86 17.16
N THR A 188 -8.62 6.93 17.23
CA THR A 188 -10.02 7.21 16.92
C THR A 188 -10.65 8.12 17.96
N LYS A 189 -10.39 7.89 19.26
CA LYS A 189 -10.83 8.80 20.32
C LYS A 189 -10.32 10.23 20.09
N ARG A 190 -9.03 10.39 19.78
CA ARG A 190 -8.44 11.71 19.47
C ARG A 190 -9.10 12.36 18.27
N ALA A 191 -9.41 11.59 17.23
CA ALA A 191 -10.08 12.10 16.04
C ALA A 191 -11.50 12.57 16.36
N ILE A 192 -12.26 11.81 17.15
CA ILE A 192 -13.60 12.20 17.61
C ILE A 192 -13.54 13.48 18.46
N GLU A 193 -12.59 13.58 19.39
CA GLU A 193 -12.47 14.73 20.29
C GLU A 193 -12.02 16.04 19.60
N HIS A 194 -11.19 15.95 18.56
CA HIS A 194 -10.52 17.11 17.97
C HIS A 194 -10.93 17.41 16.52
N SER A 195 -11.77 16.59 15.89
CA SER A 195 -12.23 16.85 14.53
C SER A 195 -13.26 17.99 14.48
N PRO A 196 -13.26 18.82 13.43
CA PRO A 196 -14.17 19.97 13.35
C PRO A 196 -15.62 19.61 12.97
N ALA A 197 -15.91 18.36 12.58
CA ALA A 197 -17.25 17.77 12.47
C ALA A 197 -17.19 16.38 11.80
N ARG A 198 -16.57 16.30 10.61
CA ARG A 198 -16.47 15.06 9.82
C ARG A 198 -15.03 14.64 9.68
N ILE A 199 -14.77 13.35 9.90
CA ILE A 199 -13.45 12.76 9.72
C ILE A 199 -13.17 12.58 8.21
N GLN A 200 -12.01 13.05 7.74
CA GLN A 200 -11.55 12.79 6.37
C GLN A 200 -11.03 11.35 6.29
N ALA A 201 -11.73 10.47 5.57
CA ALA A 201 -11.36 9.06 5.42
C ALA A 201 -10.16 8.83 4.48
N LEU A 202 -9.87 9.79 3.59
CA LEU A 202 -8.73 9.78 2.67
C LEU A 202 -8.65 8.55 1.74
N ASP A 203 -9.81 7.98 1.36
CA ASP A 203 -9.92 6.75 0.56
C ASP A 203 -9.18 5.54 1.16
N LEU A 204 -8.96 5.57 2.48
CA LEU A 204 -8.35 4.48 3.22
C LEU A 204 -9.41 3.44 3.63
N PRO A 205 -9.02 2.17 3.83
CA PRO A 205 -9.93 1.09 4.24
C PRO A 205 -10.34 1.22 5.72
N ILE A 206 -10.96 2.34 6.09
CA ILE A 206 -11.50 2.60 7.43
C ILE A 206 -13.02 2.39 7.37
N PRO A 207 -13.64 1.62 8.29
CA PRO A 207 -15.08 1.40 8.25
C PRO A 207 -15.87 2.68 8.51
N GLU A 208 -16.88 2.94 7.69
CA GLU A 208 -17.74 4.13 7.78
C GLU A 208 -18.44 4.28 9.13
N SER A 209 -18.69 3.16 9.84
CA SER A 209 -19.30 3.16 11.17
C SER A 209 -18.50 3.92 12.24
N TYR A 210 -17.24 4.26 11.96
CA TYR A 210 -16.36 5.01 12.87
C TYR A 210 -15.98 6.41 12.33
N ILE A 211 -16.58 6.84 11.20
CA ILE A 211 -16.26 8.09 10.50
C ILE A 211 -17.40 9.13 10.65
N MET A 212 -18.55 8.72 11.22
CA MET A 212 -19.73 9.56 11.45
C MET A 212 -19.70 10.31 12.77
#